data_AF-A0A7S2VQY4-F1
#
_entry.id   AF-A0A7S2VQY4-F1
#
_cell.length_a   1.000
_cell.length_b   1.000
_cell.length_c   1.000
_cell.angle_alpha   90.00
_cell.angle_beta   90.00
_cell.angle_gamma   90.00
#
_symmetry.space_group_name_H-M   'P 1'
#
loop_
_entity.id
_entity.type
_entity.pdbx_description
1 polymer ?
#
loop_
_entity_poly.entity_id
_entity_poly.type
_entity_poly.pdbx_seq_one_letter_code
_entity_poly.pdbx_strand_id
1 'polypeptide(L)'
;RRARAQPRGLARRPASAEEGMADFSVDFTKSYARRRPDEPRSHYSSRLKFINALIKGEADKITDERIEVLSHCYSNVKYLSNVYGKEIMDMLHKYDPEIPM
;
A
#
# COMPACT_ATOMS: atom_id res chain seq x y z
N ARG A 1 11.19 21.11 -56.84
CA ARG A 1 10.47 20.20 -55.92
C ARG A 1 11.39 19.92 -54.73
N ARG A 2 10.92 20.19 -53.51
CA ARG A 2 11.66 20.17 -52.24
C ARG A 2 11.95 18.74 -51.76
N ALA A 3 13.08 18.53 -51.08
CA ALA A 3 13.26 17.43 -50.13
C ALA A 3 13.87 18.00 -48.85
N ARG A 4 13.10 17.94 -47.75
CA ARG A 4 13.44 18.44 -46.42
C ARG A 4 13.79 17.20 -45.57
N ALA A 5 15.03 17.09 -45.09
CA ALA A 5 15.43 16.03 -44.17
C ALA A 5 14.80 16.29 -42.78
N GLN A 6 14.17 15.27 -42.19
CA GLN A 6 13.70 15.30 -40.80
C GLN A 6 14.75 14.63 -39.89
N PRO A 7 15.07 15.21 -38.72
CA PRO A 7 15.91 14.53 -37.73
C PRO A 7 15.09 13.50 -36.95
N ARG A 8 15.69 12.32 -36.75
CA ARG A 8 15.12 11.20 -35.99
C ARG A 8 14.88 11.62 -34.54
N GLY A 9 13.66 11.39 -34.06
CA GLY A 9 13.24 11.67 -32.70
C GLY A 9 14.10 10.93 -31.67
N LEU A 10 14.55 11.68 -30.67
CA LEU A 10 15.13 11.17 -29.44
C LEU A 10 14.11 10.25 -28.75
N ALA A 11 14.48 8.98 -28.60
CA ALA A 11 13.77 8.06 -27.73
C ALA A 11 13.77 8.64 -26.31
N ARG A 12 12.60 9.06 -25.83
CA ARG A 12 12.39 9.39 -24.43
C ARG A 12 12.71 8.13 -23.61
N ARG A 13 13.80 8.17 -22.85
CA ARG A 13 14.06 7.19 -21.77
C ARG A 13 12.80 7.16 -20.88
N PRO A 14 12.26 6.00 -20.51
CA PRO A 14 11.22 5.96 -19.50
C PRO A 14 11.77 6.60 -18.23
N ALA A 15 11.00 7.54 -17.68
CA ALA A 15 11.28 8.19 -16.41
C ALA A 15 11.45 7.10 -15.33
N SER A 16 12.47 7.32 -14.51
CA SER A 16 13.03 6.38 -13.55
C SER A 16 11.97 5.67 -12.71
N ALA A 17 12.06 4.34 -12.63
CA ALA A 17 11.36 3.49 -11.66
C ALA A 17 11.83 3.70 -10.20
N GLU A 18 12.51 4.81 -9.91
CA GLU A 18 13.18 5.10 -8.64
C GLU A 18 12.30 5.92 -7.68
N GLU A 19 11.22 6.55 -8.15
CA GLU A 19 10.28 7.28 -7.27
C GLU A 19 9.35 6.35 -6.47
N GLY A 20 9.30 5.05 -6.77
CA GLY A 20 8.36 4.11 -6.14
C GLY A 20 8.78 3.54 -4.78
N MET A 21 10.06 3.66 -4.39
CA MET A 21 10.59 3.04 -3.16
C MET A 21 11.00 4.04 -2.06
N ALA A 22 11.16 5.33 -2.39
CA ALA A 22 11.59 6.34 -1.41
C ALA A 22 10.54 6.63 -0.33
N ASP A 23 9.29 6.23 -0.56
CA ASP A 23 8.15 6.57 0.29
C ASP A 23 7.55 5.33 1.00
N PHE A 24 8.39 4.33 1.28
CA PHE A 24 8.00 3.10 1.97
C PHE A 24 8.55 3.07 3.40
N SER A 25 7.66 3.25 4.37
CA SER A 25 7.96 3.29 5.82
C SER A 25 7.80 1.93 6.50
N VAL A 26 7.46 0.88 5.75
CA VAL A 26 7.28 -0.48 6.30
C VAL A 26 8.63 -1.11 6.63
N ASP A 27 8.79 -1.57 7.87
CA ASP A 27 9.93 -2.37 8.28
C ASP A 27 9.73 -3.84 7.90
N PHE A 28 10.44 -4.29 6.86
CA PHE A 28 10.37 -5.66 6.35
C PHE A 28 10.98 -6.72 7.28
N THR A 29 11.64 -6.33 8.36
CA THR A 29 12.13 -7.27 9.37
C THR A 29 11.02 -7.76 10.31
N LYS A 30 9.93 -6.98 10.42
CA LYS A 30 8.81 -7.24 11.34
C LYS A 30 7.85 -8.29 10.82
N SER A 31 7.11 -8.93 11.73
CA SER A 31 6.12 -9.96 11.39
C SER A 31 5.03 -9.42 10.48
N TYR A 32 4.51 -8.23 10.76
CA TYR A 32 3.42 -7.63 10.01
C TYR A 32 3.78 -7.39 8.54
N ALA A 33 5.07 -7.24 8.21
CA ALA A 33 5.51 -7.03 6.84
C ALA A 33 5.66 -8.34 6.04
N ARG A 34 5.65 -9.50 6.70
CA ARG A 34 5.75 -10.80 6.01
C ARG A 34 4.43 -11.16 5.34
N ARG A 35 4.53 -11.79 4.17
CA ARG A 35 3.37 -12.37 3.49
C ARG A 35 2.92 -13.62 4.25
N ARG A 36 1.62 -13.78 4.45
CA ARG A 36 1.07 -14.99 5.07
C ARG A 36 1.05 -16.15 4.05
N PRO A 37 1.11 -17.42 4.50
CA PRO A 37 1.22 -18.56 3.58
C PRO A 37 0.08 -18.66 2.56
N ASP A 38 -1.13 -18.34 3.01
CA ASP A 38 -2.41 -18.40 2.31
C ASP A 38 -2.81 -17.08 1.64
N GLU A 39 -2.03 -16.02 1.84
CA GLU A 39 -2.36 -14.69 1.33
C GLU A 39 -1.96 -14.53 -0.15
N PRO A 40 -2.92 -14.26 -1.06
CA PRO A 40 -2.62 -13.93 -2.45
C PRO A 40 -1.69 -12.72 -2.57
N ARG A 41 -0.84 -12.71 -3.61
CA ARG A 41 0.12 -11.61 -3.83
C ARG A 41 -0.56 -10.24 -3.93
N SER A 42 -1.71 -10.16 -4.58
CA SER A 42 -2.50 -8.92 -4.68
C SER A 42 -2.98 -8.43 -3.30
N HIS A 43 -3.41 -9.33 -2.43
CA HIS A 43 -3.87 -9.01 -1.07
C HIS A 43 -2.70 -8.51 -0.22
N TYR A 44 -1.56 -9.20 -0.31
CA TYR A 44 -0.33 -8.78 0.35
C TYR A 44 0.09 -7.37 -0.05
N SER A 45 0.11 -7.07 -1.35
CA SER A 45 0.45 -5.73 -1.85
C SER A 45 -0.53 -4.67 -1.36
N SER A 46 -1.83 -4.97 -1.31
CA SER A 46 -2.84 -4.04 -0.76
C SER A 46 -2.64 -3.80 0.73
N ARG A 47 -2.41 -4.88 1.50
CA ARG A 47 -2.15 -4.81 2.94
C ARG A 47 -0.88 -4.02 3.26
N LEU A 48 0.19 -4.19 2.48
CA LEU A 48 1.40 -3.39 2.65
C LEU A 48 1.17 -1.89 2.35
N LYS A 49 0.36 -1.55 1.35
CA LYS A 49 -0.02 -0.15 1.09
C LYS A 49 -0.79 0.45 2.26
N PHE A 50 -1.73 -0.32 2.82
CA PHE A 50 -2.45 0.06 4.02
C PHE A 50 -1.51 0.27 5.22
N ILE A 51 -0.60 -0.68 5.49
CA ILE A 51 0.38 -0.56 6.58
C ILE A 51 1.28 0.67 6.39
N ASN A 52 1.72 0.93 5.15
CA ASN A 52 2.52 2.11 4.83
C ASN A 52 1.78 3.41 5.13
N ALA A 53 0.51 3.51 4.73
CA ALA A 53 -0.34 4.68 5.03
C ALA A 53 -0.57 4.84 6.54
N LEU A 54 -0.80 3.74 7.24
CA LEU A 54 -1.01 3.69 8.69
C LEU A 54 0.22 4.19 9.46
N ILE A 55 1.41 3.68 9.14
CA ILE A 55 2.68 4.10 9.78
C ILE A 55 2.93 5.59 9.55
N LYS A 56 2.69 6.10 8.33
CA LYS A 56 2.88 7.52 8.03
C LYS A 56 1.87 8.43 8.73
N GLY A 57 0.63 7.98 8.88
CA GLY A 57 -0.44 8.77 9.47
C GLY A 57 -0.41 8.82 11.00
N GLU A 58 -0.03 7.71 11.64
CA GLU A 58 0.05 7.63 13.11
C GLU A 58 1.46 7.91 13.66
N ALA A 59 2.50 7.78 12.81
CA ALA A 59 3.91 7.98 13.18
C ALA A 59 4.29 7.17 14.43
N ASP A 60 4.95 7.80 15.40
CA ASP A 60 5.47 7.15 16.62
C ASP A 60 4.37 6.68 17.60
N LYS A 61 3.09 6.96 17.31
CA LYS A 61 1.97 6.60 18.19
C LYS A 61 1.52 5.14 18.02
N ILE A 62 1.89 4.50 16.93
CA ILE A 62 1.43 3.14 16.63
C ILE A 62 2.50 2.10 16.92
N THR A 63 2.13 1.06 17.67
CA THR A 63 3.02 -0.06 17.99
C THR A 63 2.97 -1.14 16.92
N ASP A 64 4.01 -1.97 16.87
CA ASP A 64 4.07 -3.14 15.99
C ASP A 64 2.86 -4.09 16.20
N GLU A 65 2.41 -4.29 17.46
CA GLU A 65 1.25 -5.14 17.73
C GLU A 65 -0.03 -4.52 17.15
N ARG A 66 -0.18 -3.20 17.23
CA ARG A 66 -1.35 -2.51 16.70
C ARG A 66 -1.37 -2.56 15.17
N ILE A 67 -0.21 -2.43 14.51
CA ILE A 67 -0.07 -2.62 13.06
C ILE A 67 -0.47 -4.05 12.67
N GLU A 68 0.04 -5.06 13.39
CA GLU A 68 -0.29 -6.46 13.13
C GLU A 68 -1.81 -6.66 13.18
N VAL A 69 -2.45 -6.29 14.30
CA VAL A 69 -3.90 -6.44 14.50
C VAL A 69 -4.70 -5.70 13.42
N LEU A 70 -4.40 -4.42 13.16
CA LEU A 70 -5.12 -3.65 12.15
C LEU A 70 -4.94 -4.21 10.74
N SER A 71 -3.76 -4.77 10.42
CA SER A 71 -3.54 -5.42 9.13
C SER A 71 -4.35 -6.71 8.95
N HIS A 72 -4.62 -7.45 10.04
CA HIS A 72 -5.57 -8.58 10.04
C HIS A 72 -7.00 -8.10 9.84
N CYS A 73 -7.43 -7.11 10.61
CA CYS A 73 -8.76 -6.51 10.46
C CYS A 73 -8.98 -6.01 9.03
N TYR A 74 -8.01 -5.29 8.47
CA TYR A 74 -8.04 -4.81 7.09
C TYR A 74 -8.32 -5.92 6.07
N SER A 75 -7.51 -6.99 6.08
CA SER A 75 -7.69 -8.11 5.14
C SER A 75 -9.04 -8.80 5.32
N ASN A 76 -9.49 -8.96 6.57
CA ASN A 76 -10.76 -9.60 6.87
C ASN A 76 -11.96 -8.76 6.40
N VAL A 77 -11.91 -7.44 6.58
CA VAL A 77 -12.97 -6.56 6.06
C VAL A 77 -12.95 -6.56 4.54
N LYS A 78 -11.78 -6.34 3.92
CA LYS A 78 -11.67 -6.16 2.46
C LYS A 78 -11.97 -7.41 1.65
N TYR A 79 -11.61 -8.59 2.17
CA TYR A 79 -11.68 -9.85 1.40
C TYR A 79 -12.64 -10.89 1.96
N LEU A 80 -13.00 -10.81 3.24
CA LEU A 80 -13.90 -11.76 3.89
C LEU A 80 -15.23 -11.12 4.32
N SER A 81 -15.42 -9.82 4.07
CA SER A 81 -16.64 -9.05 4.43
C SER A 81 -16.95 -9.07 5.93
N ASN A 82 -15.92 -9.19 6.77
CA ASN A 82 -16.09 -9.06 8.21
C ASN A 82 -16.43 -7.61 8.58
N VAL A 83 -17.13 -7.45 9.70
CA VAL A 83 -17.43 -6.12 10.29
C VAL A 83 -16.92 -6.10 11.72
N TYR A 84 -16.17 -5.06 12.08
CA TYR A 84 -15.65 -4.84 13.43
C TYR A 84 -16.38 -3.67 14.11
N GLY A 85 -16.06 -3.42 15.38
CA GLY A 85 -16.59 -2.25 16.08
C GLY A 85 -16.21 -0.93 15.40
N LYS A 86 -17.02 0.11 15.62
CA LYS A 86 -16.91 1.41 14.95
C LYS A 86 -15.50 1.99 14.96
N GLU A 87 -14.80 1.95 16.09
CA GLU A 87 -13.43 2.49 16.20
C GLU A 87 -12.46 1.85 15.19
N ILE A 88 -12.55 0.52 15.02
CA ILE A 88 -11.71 -0.21 14.06
C ILE A 88 -12.14 0.14 12.63
N MET A 89 -13.45 0.14 12.35
CA MET A 89 -13.96 0.46 11.02
C MET A 89 -13.58 1.89 10.59
N ASP A 90 -13.74 2.88 11.47
CA ASP A 90 -13.34 4.27 11.25
C ASP A 90 -11.83 4.35 10.93
N MET A 91 -11.00 3.61 11.68
CA MET A 91 -9.55 3.60 11.50
C MET A 91 -9.13 2.95 10.18
N LEU A 92 -9.78 1.86 9.78
CA LEU A 92 -9.54 1.22 8.48
C LEU A 92 -9.97 2.16 7.34
N HIS A 93 -11.16 2.76 7.44
CA HIS A 93 -11.70 3.66 6.42
C HIS A 93 -10.86 4.94 6.27
N LYS A 94 -10.30 5.47 7.36
CA LYS A 94 -9.36 6.62 7.34
C LYS A 94 -8.18 6.40 6.40
N TYR A 95 -7.67 5.17 6.31
CA TYR A 95 -6.46 4.83 5.54
C TYR A 95 -6.74 4.06 4.24
N ASP A 96 -7.94 3.53 4.06
CA ASP A 96 -8.43 2.96 2.81
C ASP A 96 -9.94 3.27 2.66
N PRO A 97 -10.32 4.34 1.94
CA PRO A 97 -11.71 4.75 1.74
C PRO A 97 -12.57 3.73 0.96
N GLU A 98 -11.97 2.71 0.35
CA GLU A 98 -12.72 1.61 -0.28
C GLU A 98 -13.35 0.66 0.75
N ILE A 99 -12.91 0.73 2.02
CA ILE A 99 -13.50 -0.04 3.11
C ILE A 99 -14.90 0.53 3.42
N PRO A 100 -15.96 -0.29 3.42
CA PRO A 100 -17.30 0.17 3.75
C PRO A 100 -17.40 0.60 5.23
N MET A 101 -18.11 1.71 5.48
CA MET A 101 -18.46 2.21 6.82
C MET A 101 -19.70 1.52 7.38
#